data_AF-A0A139AE05-F1
#
_entry.id   AF-A0A139AE05-F1
#
_cell.length_a   1.000
_cell.length_b   1.000
_cell.length_c   1.000
_cell.angle_alpha   90.00
_cell.angle_beta   90.00
_cell.angle_gamma   90.00
#
_symmetry.space_group_name_H-M   'P 1'
#
loop_
_entity.id
_entity.type
_entity.pdbx_description
1 polymer ?
#
loop_
_entity_poly.entity_id
_entity_poly.type
_entity_poly.pdbx_seq_one_letter_code
_entity_poly.pdbx_strand_id
1 'polypeptide(L)' 'MRNPPPSGRVPYPEDSLGFVEYDKDGVIVRGKYEAGPVHRLVTEHGLFVLGS' A
#
# COMPACT_ATOMS: atom_id res chain seq x y z
N MET A 1 3.05 16.92 -27.51
CA MET A 1 4.00 16.90 -26.38
C MET A 1 3.90 15.53 -25.71
N ARG A 2 5.01 14.77 -25.61
CA ARG A 2 5.07 13.55 -24.78
C ARG A 2 5.18 14.01 -23.33
N ASN A 3 4.13 13.81 -22.54
CA ASN A 3 4.21 13.95 -21.09
C ASN A 3 5.05 12.77 -20.59
N PRO A 4 6.29 12.97 -20.12
CA PRO A 4 7.05 11.85 -19.55
C PRO A 4 6.26 11.29 -18.36
N PRO A 5 6.21 9.96 -18.18
CA PRO A 5 5.58 9.39 -16.99
C PRO A 5 6.24 10.02 -15.75
N PRO A 6 5.45 10.38 -14.72
CA PRO A 6 5.99 11.00 -13.52
C PRO A 6 6.83 9.94 -12.79
N SER A 7 8.13 9.90 -13.10
CA SER A 7 9.05 8.97 -12.44
C SER A 7 9.03 9.23 -10.94
N GLY A 8 8.76 8.18 -10.17
CA GLY A 8 8.73 8.25 -8.71
C GLY A 8 7.47 8.86 -8.09
N ARG A 9 6.38 9.08 -8.84
CA ARG A 9 5.07 9.40 -8.25
C ARG A 9 4.05 8.33 -8.61
N VAL A 10 3.23 8.01 -7.62
CA VAL A 10 2.01 7.22 -7.81
C VAL A 10 0.92 8.21 -8.26
N PRO A 11 0.46 8.16 -9.52
CA PRO A 11 -0.34 9.24 -10.10
C PRO A 11 -1.77 9.29 -9.56
N TYR A 12 -2.34 8.15 -9.15
CA TYR A 12 -3.69 8.09 -8.62
C TYR A 12 -3.80 7.26 -7.33
N PRO A 13 -4.75 7.57 -6.42
CA PRO A 13 -4.97 6.76 -5.22
C PRO A 13 -5.30 5.29 -5.50
N GLU A 14 -6.00 5.00 -6.60
CA GLU A 14 -6.28 3.66 -7.12
C GLU A 14 -5.04 2.92 -7.64
N ASP A 15 -3.88 3.54 -7.69
CA ASP A 15 -2.63 2.83 -7.96
C ASP A 15 -2.00 2.29 -6.66
N SER A 16 -2.64 2.52 -5.50
CA SER A 16 -2.20 2.05 -4.18
C SER A 16 -3.18 1.04 -3.59
N LEU A 17 -2.64 0.02 -2.91
CA LEU A 17 -3.44 -0.96 -2.17
C LEU A 17 -3.89 -0.45 -0.79
N GLY A 18 -3.18 0.54 -0.24
CA GLY A 18 -3.43 1.06 1.11
C GLY A 18 -2.18 1.68 1.72
N PHE A 19 -2.23 1.92 3.02
CA PHE A 19 -1.19 2.58 3.80
C PHE A 19 -0.82 1.75 5.04
N VAL A 20 0.42 1.89 5.50
CA VAL A 20 0.88 1.34 6.78
C VAL A 20 1.60 2.44 7.56
N GLU A 21 1.45 2.42 8.88
CA GLU A 21 2.18 3.31 9.77
C GLU A 21 3.55 2.69 10.14
N TYR A 22 4.57 3.54 10.22
CA TYR A 22 5.89 3.17 10.74
C TYR A 22 6.10 3.86 12.10
N ASP A 23 6.73 3.15 13.04
CA ASP A 23 7.17 3.77 14.28
C ASP A 23 8.45 4.61 14.09
N LYS A 24 8.91 5.22 15.18
CA LYS A 24 10.11 6.06 15.20
C LYS A 24 11.40 5.33 14.81
N ASP A 25 11.41 4.01 14.89
CA ASP A 25 12.54 3.15 14.58
C ASP A 25 12.42 2.55 13.16
N GLY A 26 11.39 2.95 12.40
CA GLY A 26 11.15 2.53 11.03
C GLY A 26 10.52 1.16 10.91
N VAL A 27 9.90 0.64 11.98
CA VAL A 27 9.22 -0.67 11.98
C VAL A 27 7.74 -0.46 11.70
N ILE A 28 7.15 -1.34 10.88
CA ILE A 28 5.70 -1.32 10.61
C ILE A 28 4.92 -1.56 11.90
N VAL A 29 4.00 -0.65 12.20
CA VAL A 29 3.09 -0.79 13.33
C VAL A 29 2.02 -1.82 12.99
N ARG A 30 2.01 -2.96 13.69
CA ARG A 30 1.02 -4.02 13.48
C ARG A 30 -0.40 -3.50 13.72
N GLY A 31 -1.32 -3.92 12.86
CA GLY A 31 -2.75 -3.56 12.95
C GLY A 31 -3.08 -2.13 12.48
N LYS A 32 -2.10 -1.37 12.00
CA LYS A 32 -2.26 -0.02 11.42
C LYS A 32 -2.24 -0.01 9.90
N TYR A 33 -2.57 -1.15 9.27
CA TYR A 33 -2.81 -1.20 7.85
C TYR A 33 -4.19 -0.60 7.54
N GLU A 34 -4.21 0.41 6.68
CA GLU A 34 -5.43 1.04 6.17
C GLU A 34 -5.61 0.66 4.70
N ALA A 35 -6.65 -0.13 4.40
CA ALA A 35 -6.93 -0.56 3.05
C ALA A 35 -7.42 0.61 2.18
N GLY A 36 -6.92 0.68 0.94
CA GLY A 36 -7.45 1.59 -0.07
C GLY A 36 -8.87 1.19 -0.49
N PRO A 37 -9.75 2.15 -0.84
CA PRO A 37 -11.17 1.87 -1.09
C PRO A 37 -11.44 1.15 -2.41
N VAL A 38 -10.45 1.08 -3.31
CA VAL A 38 -10.65 0.71 -4.72
C VAL A 38 -10.45 -0.79 -4.97
N HIS A 39 -9.68 -1.46 -4.12
CA HIS A 39 -9.28 -2.86 -4.34
C HIS A 39 -9.91 -3.79 -3.31
N ARG A 40 -10.36 -4.95 -3.78
CA ARG A 40 -10.67 -6.10 -2.92
C ARG A 40 -9.61 -7.16 -3.12
N LEU A 41 -8.78 -7.37 -2.09
CA LEU A 41 -7.79 -8.45 -2.10
C LEU A 41 -8.47 -9.76 -1.67
N VAL A 42 -8.38 -10.77 -2.53
CA VAL A 42 -8.87 -12.13 -2.26
C VAL A 42 -7.65 -13.06 -2.36
N THR A 43 -7.45 -13.90 -1.34
CA THR A 43 -6.31 -14.82 -1.28
C THR A 43 -6.81 -16.21 -0.89
N GLU A 44 -6.30 -17.25 -1.56
CA GLU A 44 -6.66 -18.67 -1.32
C GLU A 44 -5.95 -19.26 -0.09
N HIS A 45 -4.89 -18.60 0.36
CA HIS A 45 -4.21 -18.85 1.62
C HIS A 45 -4.45 -17.61 2.48
N GLY A 46 -4.95 -17.74 3.71
CA GLY A 46 -5.48 -16.63 4.53
C GLY A 46 -4.62 -15.35 4.57
N LEU A 47 -5.26 -14.25 4.98
CA LEU A 47 -4.75 -12.85 5.07
C LEU A 47 -3.23 -12.70 4.85
N PHE A 48 -2.83 -11.95 3.82
CA PHE A 48 -1.43 -11.54 3.63
C PHE A 48 -0.94 -10.80 4.87
N VAL A 49 -0.24 -11.51 5.74
CA VAL A 49 0.49 -10.90 6.85
C VAL A 49 1.79 -10.37 6.25
N LEU A 50 1.96 -9.04 6.24
CA LEU A 50 3.29 -8.45 6.15
C LEU A 50 4.07 -8.95 7.36
N GLY A 51 4.85 -10.01 7.14
CA GLY A 51 5.64 -10.71 8.15
C GLY A 51 6.71 -9.79 8.73
N SER A 52 6.93 -9.96 10.04
CA SER A 52 7.92 -9.28 10.88
C SER A 52 9.36 -9.53 10.45
#